data_AF-A0A2H6MUC0-F1
#
_entry.id   AF-A0A2H6MUC0-F1
#
_cell.length_a   1.000
_cell.length_b   1.000
_cell.length_c   1.000
_cell.angle_alpha   90.00
_cell.angle_beta   90.00
_cell.angle_gamma   90.00
#
_symmetry.space_group_name_H-M   'P 1'
#
loop_
_entity.id
_entity.type
_entity.pdbx_description
1 polymer ?
#
loop_
_entity_poly.entity_id
_entity_poly.type
_entity_poly.pdbx_seq_one_letter_code
_entity_poly.pdbx_strand_id
1 'polypeptide(L)'
;MLGLATHEPNFTIIREEFKPNKPKPCGLCNQFGHETKECQGLPKEKQGEHDQFADCPPGMEQEFIFIRLCVLREYLERELTMASLPFTFDVERSIDDWVFMCFFVGNDFLPHLPSLEIREGAIDRLVNIYKTVVHKTGGYLTENGYVNLERVQMIMLAVGEVEDNIFKKRKDDEENFKRRQK
;
A
#
# COMPACT_ATOMS: atom_id res chain seq x y z
N MET A 1 -5.19 6.21 4.16
CA MET A 1 -4.89 6.15 5.61
C MET A 1 -5.32 7.41 6.31
N LEU A 2 -4.68 8.57 6.08
CA LEU A 2 -5.05 9.81 6.75
C LEU A 2 -6.55 10.18 6.62
N GLY A 3 -7.11 10.12 5.40
CA GLY A 3 -8.54 10.41 5.21
C GLY A 3 -9.50 9.37 5.80
N LEU A 4 -9.03 8.17 6.18
CA LEU A 4 -9.86 7.20 6.90
C LEU A 4 -9.86 7.50 8.41
N ALA A 5 -8.69 7.87 8.94
CA ALA A 5 -8.49 8.23 10.35
C ALA A 5 -9.20 9.53 10.77
N THR A 6 -9.70 10.33 9.82
CA THR A 6 -10.54 11.50 10.16
C THR A 6 -11.97 11.11 10.52
N HIS A 7 -12.41 9.87 10.24
CA HIS A 7 -13.79 9.41 10.40
C HIS A 7 -14.85 10.27 9.69
N GLU A 8 -14.42 11.05 8.68
CA GLU A 8 -15.33 11.87 7.89
C GLU A 8 -16.03 11.01 6.83
N PRO A 9 -17.37 10.97 6.81
CA PRO A 9 -18.11 10.09 5.90
C PRO A 9 -17.94 10.51 4.44
N ASN A 10 -17.81 11.81 4.17
CA ASN A 10 -17.71 12.39 2.83
C ASN A 10 -16.29 12.89 2.55
N PHE A 11 -15.35 11.96 2.38
CA PHE A 11 -13.96 12.28 2.05
C PHE A 11 -13.61 11.75 0.65
N THR A 12 -13.00 12.59 -0.20
CA THR A 12 -12.55 12.20 -1.54
C THR A 12 -11.13 12.70 -1.78
N ILE A 13 -10.27 11.82 -2.30
CA ILE A 13 -8.91 12.16 -2.70
C ILE A 13 -8.89 12.32 -4.22
N ILE A 14 -8.37 13.44 -4.70
CA ILE A 14 -8.04 13.64 -6.11
C ILE A 14 -6.55 13.31 -6.30
N ARG A 15 -6.24 12.53 -7.33
CA ARG A 15 -4.86 12.28 -7.75
C ARG A 15 -4.76 12.02 -9.24
N GLU A 16 -3.57 12.15 -9.76
CA GLU A 16 -3.28 11.77 -11.14
C GLU A 16 -3.45 10.26 -11.34
N GLU A 17 -3.97 9.89 -12.51
CA GLU A 17 -4.08 8.50 -12.90
C GLU A 17 -2.70 7.91 -13.17
N PHE A 18 -2.41 6.81 -12.48
CA PHE A 18 -1.19 6.06 -12.72
C PHE A 18 -1.38 5.18 -13.95
N LYS A 19 -0.86 5.61 -15.11
CA LYS A 19 -0.81 4.76 -16.30
C LYS A 19 0.48 3.90 -16.27
N PRO A 20 0.38 2.57 -16.14
CA PRO A 20 1.55 1.71 -16.22
C PRO A 20 2.20 1.81 -17.61
N ASN A 21 3.53 1.64 -17.67
CA ASN A 21 4.33 1.65 -18.91
C ASN A 21 4.40 2.99 -19.67
N LYS A 22 4.15 4.14 -19.02
CA LYS A 22 4.51 5.43 -19.63
C LYS A 22 6.02 5.44 -19.94
N PRO A 23 6.43 5.89 -21.14
CA PRO A 23 7.84 6.02 -21.47
C PRO A 23 8.46 7.02 -20.48
N LYS A 24 9.42 6.56 -19.69
CA LYS A 24 10.14 7.43 -18.77
C LYS A 24 11.16 8.25 -19.57
N PRO A 25 11.36 9.54 -19.24
CA PRO A 25 12.49 10.26 -19.77
C PRO A 25 13.79 9.62 -19.25
N CYS A 26 14.84 9.70 -20.06
CA CYS A 26 16.17 9.26 -19.66
C CYS A 26 16.65 10.08 -18.45
N GLY A 27 17.06 9.41 -17.37
CA GLY A 27 17.51 10.06 -16.14
C GLY A 27 18.78 10.92 -16.23
N LEU A 28 19.48 10.92 -17.38
CA LEU A 28 20.68 11.74 -17.61
C LEU A 28 20.42 12.97 -18.50
N CYS A 29 19.58 12.85 -19.54
CA CYS A 29 19.37 13.92 -20.51
C CYS A 29 17.92 14.44 -20.55
N ASN A 30 17.00 13.84 -19.78
CA ASN A 30 15.58 14.17 -19.76
C ASN A 30 14.90 14.17 -21.14
N GLN A 31 15.35 13.28 -22.03
CA GLN A 31 14.79 13.04 -23.36
C GLN A 31 14.09 11.67 -23.40
N PHE A 32 13.08 11.51 -24.26
CA PHE A 32 12.32 10.27 -24.43
C PHE A 32 12.94 9.36 -25.50
N GLY A 33 12.73 8.05 -25.39
CA GLY A 33 13.04 7.10 -26.48
C GLY A 33 14.33 6.29 -26.35
N HIS A 34 15.06 6.39 -25.23
CA HIS A 34 16.24 5.56 -24.97
C HIS A 34 16.41 5.26 -23.46
N GLU A 35 17.05 4.13 -23.13
CA GLU A 35 17.43 3.80 -21.76
C GLU A 35 18.71 4.53 -21.34
N THR A 36 18.94 4.68 -20.03
CA THR A 36 20.13 5.34 -19.47
C THR A 36 21.46 4.75 -19.99
N LYS A 37 21.47 3.47 -20.39
CA LYS A 37 22.64 2.79 -20.96
C LYS A 37 23.00 3.23 -22.38
N GLU A 38 22.03 3.75 -23.13
CA GLU A 38 22.17 4.15 -24.55
C GLU A 38 22.22 5.68 -24.71
N CYS A 39 22.30 6.41 -23.60
CA CYS A 39 22.29 7.87 -23.60
C CYS A 39 23.63 8.41 -24.13
N GLN A 40 23.58 9.16 -25.25
CA GLN A 40 24.75 9.83 -25.82
C GLN A 40 25.10 11.16 -25.12
N GLY A 41 24.38 11.54 -24.06
CA GLY A 41 24.67 12.74 -23.26
C GLY A 41 24.45 14.07 -23.99
N LEU A 42 23.70 14.07 -25.10
CA LEU A 42 23.46 15.27 -25.89
C LEU A 42 22.53 16.25 -25.14
N PRO A 43 22.83 17.56 -25.19
CA PRO A 43 22.00 18.57 -24.55
C PRO A 43 20.60 18.61 -25.18
N LYS A 44 19.58 18.86 -24.35
CA LYS A 44 18.18 18.99 -24.78
C LYS A 44 18.04 20.19 -25.71
N GLU A 45 17.51 19.96 -26.92
CA GLU A 45 17.13 21.05 -27.81
C GLU A 45 16.02 21.87 -27.15
N LYS A 46 16.29 23.15 -26.90
CA LYS A 46 15.33 24.06 -26.28
C LYS A 46 14.18 24.32 -27.25
N GLN A 47 12.96 23.93 -26.87
CA GLN A 47 11.74 24.43 -27.50
C GLN A 47 11.18 25.57 -26.63
N GLY A 48 11.53 26.83 -26.96
CA GLY A 48 10.93 28.05 -26.38
C GLY A 48 11.80 28.85 -25.40
N GLU A 49 11.28 30.00 -24.95
CA GLU A 49 11.98 30.99 -24.10
C GLU A 49 11.99 30.66 -22.60
N HIS A 50 11.14 29.74 -22.13
CA HIS A 50 11.09 29.35 -20.72
C HIS A 50 11.09 27.82 -20.58
N ASP A 51 11.93 27.28 -19.70
CA ASP A 51 11.98 25.86 -19.32
C ASP A 51 10.75 25.45 -18.47
N GLN A 52 9.54 25.67 -18.99
CA GLN A 52 8.31 25.29 -18.29
C GLN A 52 8.07 23.79 -18.44
N PHE A 53 8.30 23.07 -17.34
CA PHE A 53 7.83 21.70 -17.04
C PHE A 53 7.90 20.71 -18.20
N ALA A 54 9.11 20.22 -18.47
CA ALA A 54 9.34 19.20 -19.47
C ALA A 54 9.17 17.76 -18.96
N ASP A 55 8.17 17.51 -18.13
CA ASP A 55 7.84 16.14 -17.66
C ASP A 55 6.73 15.48 -18.48
N CYS A 56 6.11 16.18 -19.44
CA CYS A 56 5.16 15.59 -20.37
C CYS A 56 5.39 16.10 -21.81
N PRO A 57 5.34 15.21 -22.82
CA PRO A 57 5.25 15.65 -24.22
C PRO A 57 4.04 16.59 -24.37
N PRO A 58 4.16 17.69 -25.14
CA PRO A 58 3.01 18.54 -25.45
C PRO A 58 1.94 17.68 -26.15
N GLY A 59 0.81 17.44 -25.48
CA GLY A 59 -0.31 16.64 -25.99
C GLY A 59 -0.73 15.44 -25.13
N MET A 60 -0.04 15.13 -24.02
CA MET A 60 -0.58 14.19 -23.03
C MET A 60 -1.44 14.94 -22.00
N GLU A 61 -2.76 14.82 -22.12
CA GLU A 61 -3.68 15.28 -21.09
C GLU A 61 -3.46 14.46 -19.81
N GLN A 62 -3.25 15.16 -18.68
CA GLN A 62 -3.14 14.52 -17.39
C GLN A 62 -4.55 14.14 -16.90
N GLU A 63 -4.83 12.85 -16.86
CA GLU A 63 -6.09 12.33 -16.34
C GLU A 63 -6.05 12.32 -14.80
N PHE A 64 -7.14 12.79 -14.18
CA PHE A 64 -7.32 12.79 -12.74
C PHE A 64 -8.39 11.77 -12.34
N ILE A 65 -8.14 11.06 -11.25
CA ILE A 65 -9.08 10.13 -10.66
C ILE A 65 -9.50 10.60 -9.27
N PHE A 66 -10.75 10.31 -8.93
CA PHE A 66 -11.31 10.53 -7.60
C PHE A 66 -11.40 9.20 -6.86
N ILE A 67 -10.72 9.12 -5.72
CA ILE A 67 -10.85 8.01 -4.78
C ILE A 67 -11.83 8.42 -3.71
N ARG A 68 -13.05 7.87 -3.76
CA ARG A 68 -14.10 8.13 -2.77
C ARG A 68 -13.92 7.22 -1.57
N LEU A 69 -13.61 7.78 -0.41
CA LEU A 69 -13.40 6.99 0.80
C LEU A 69 -14.70 6.42 1.34
N CYS A 70 -15.86 7.04 1.07
CA CYS A 70 -17.17 6.50 1.42
C CYS A 70 -17.33 5.06 0.91
N VAL A 71 -17.00 4.85 -0.37
CA VAL A 71 -17.10 3.54 -1.03
C VAL A 71 -16.07 2.57 -0.42
N LEU A 72 -14.83 3.03 -0.21
CA LEU A 72 -13.81 2.20 0.41
C LEU A 72 -14.22 1.73 1.81
N ARG A 73 -14.90 2.57 2.60
CA ARG A 73 -15.41 2.23 3.94
C ARG A 73 -16.45 1.12 3.86
N GLU A 74 -17.35 1.14 2.89
CA GLU A 74 -18.31 0.05 2.68
C GLU A 74 -17.62 -1.29 2.36
N TYR A 75 -16.53 -1.26 1.58
CA TYR A 75 -15.73 -2.46 1.33
C TYR A 75 -15.00 -2.94 2.58
N LEU A 76 -14.41 -2.02 3.34
CA LEU A 76 -13.72 -2.35 4.59
C LEU A 76 -14.69 -2.87 5.65
N GLU A 77 -15.90 -2.32 5.76
CA GLU A 77 -16.93 -2.81 6.66
C GLU A 77 -17.25 -4.27 6.35
N ARG A 78 -17.50 -4.61 5.07
CA ARG A 78 -17.76 -6.00 4.66
C ARG A 78 -16.58 -6.92 4.94
N GLU A 79 -15.35 -6.46 4.71
CA GLU A 79 -14.16 -7.26 4.93
C GLU A 79 -13.84 -7.44 6.42
N LEU A 80 -14.07 -6.43 7.25
CA LEU A 80 -13.72 -6.44 8.69
C LEU A 80 -14.87 -6.95 9.58
N THR A 81 -16.08 -7.10 9.04
CA THR A 81 -17.22 -7.65 9.78
C THR A 81 -16.88 -9.05 10.31
N MET A 82 -17.07 -9.22 11.61
CA MET A 82 -16.80 -10.47 12.33
C MET A 82 -18.10 -10.95 12.97
N ALA A 83 -18.47 -12.21 12.71
CA ALA A 83 -19.58 -12.86 13.40
C ALA A 83 -19.14 -13.36 14.78
N SER A 84 -20.08 -13.42 15.73
CA SER A 84 -19.87 -14.07 17.04
C SER A 84 -18.79 -13.42 17.93
N LEU A 85 -18.66 -12.09 17.87
CA LEU A 85 -17.79 -11.36 18.79
C LEU A 85 -18.35 -11.36 20.22
N PRO A 86 -17.49 -11.43 21.25
CA PRO A 86 -17.92 -11.34 22.66
C PRO A 86 -18.27 -9.89 23.08
N PHE A 87 -18.20 -8.93 22.17
CA PHE A 87 -18.50 -7.51 22.39
C PHE A 87 -19.19 -6.91 21.15
N THR A 88 -19.74 -5.71 21.29
CA THR A 88 -20.43 -5.00 20.20
C THR A 88 -19.45 -4.57 19.11
N PHE A 89 -19.71 -5.01 17.88
CA PHE A 89 -18.91 -4.60 16.72
C PHE A 89 -19.14 -3.14 16.37
N ASP A 90 -18.06 -2.38 16.36
CA ASP A 90 -17.92 -1.02 15.88
C ASP A 90 -17.01 -0.99 14.64
N VAL A 91 -17.55 -0.44 13.55
CA VAL A 91 -16.87 -0.30 12.25
C VAL A 91 -15.76 0.74 12.34
N GLU A 92 -15.98 1.85 13.03
CA GLU A 92 -15.03 2.96 13.13
C GLU A 92 -13.75 2.50 13.82
N ARG A 93 -13.91 1.76 14.93
CA ARG A 93 -12.78 1.15 15.66
C ARG A 93 -12.06 0.08 14.85
N SER A 94 -12.78 -0.66 14.02
CA SER A 94 -12.17 -1.66 13.13
C SER A 94 -11.35 -0.99 12.01
N ILE A 95 -11.80 0.16 11.52
CA ILE A 95 -11.05 0.96 10.54
C ILE A 95 -9.76 1.51 11.15
N ASP A 96 -9.78 1.98 12.39
CA ASP A 96 -8.58 2.44 13.09
C ASP A 96 -7.54 1.33 13.22
N ASP A 97 -7.98 0.15 13.64
CA ASP A 97 -7.13 -1.03 13.73
C ASP A 97 -6.57 -1.43 12.37
N TRP A 98 -7.36 -1.33 11.30
CA TRP A 98 -6.91 -1.58 9.94
C TRP A 98 -5.86 -0.57 9.48
N VAL A 99 -6.06 0.72 9.74
CA VAL A 99 -5.07 1.77 9.46
C VAL A 99 -3.77 1.49 10.22
N PHE A 100 -3.86 1.10 11.49
CA PHE A 100 -2.71 0.74 12.30
C PHE A 100 -1.97 -0.48 11.75
N MET A 101 -2.69 -1.54 11.36
CA MET A 101 -2.08 -2.73 10.75
C MET A 101 -1.34 -2.41 9.45
N CYS A 102 -1.84 -1.48 8.65
CA CYS A 102 -1.17 -1.06 7.42
C CYS A 102 0.22 -0.46 7.68
N PHE A 103 0.49 0.08 8.87
CA PHE A 103 1.83 0.59 9.22
C PHE A 103 2.90 -0.52 9.23
N PHE A 104 2.54 -1.76 9.54
CA PHE A 104 3.49 -2.89 9.55
C PHE A 104 3.96 -3.31 8.16
N VAL A 105 3.11 -3.08 7.14
CA VAL A 105 3.43 -3.43 5.75
C VAL A 105 4.32 -2.36 5.10
N GLY A 106 4.35 -1.15 5.65
CA GLY A 106 5.26 -0.09 5.25
C GLY A 106 4.70 1.29 5.53
N ASN A 107 5.55 2.18 6.01
CA ASN A 107 5.25 3.60 6.19
C ASN A 107 6.54 4.42 6.04
N ASP A 108 6.42 5.74 6.00
CA ASP A 108 7.57 6.62 5.76
C ASP A 108 8.54 6.69 6.95
N PHE A 109 8.12 6.25 8.14
CA PHE A 109 8.87 6.37 9.39
C PHE A 109 9.60 5.10 9.77
N LEU A 110 9.07 3.93 9.40
CA LEU A 110 9.61 2.62 9.76
C LEU A 110 9.84 1.78 8.50
N PRO A 111 10.93 1.01 8.44
CA PRO A 111 11.09 0.00 7.41
C PRO A 111 9.97 -1.03 7.52
N HIS A 112 9.50 -1.52 6.38
CA HIS A 112 8.52 -2.62 6.34
C HIS A 112 9.12 -3.88 6.96
N LEU A 113 8.26 -4.72 7.55
CA LEU A 113 8.70 -6.03 8.04
C LEU A 113 9.09 -6.93 6.84
N PRO A 114 10.24 -7.62 6.87
CA PRO A 114 10.72 -8.42 5.74
C PRO A 114 9.72 -9.49 5.26
N SER A 115 8.90 -10.01 6.17
CA SER A 115 7.86 -11.00 5.92
C SER A 115 6.55 -10.42 5.40
N LEU A 116 6.36 -9.11 5.36
CA LEU A 116 5.11 -8.46 4.96
C LEU A 116 5.32 -7.55 3.76
N GLU A 117 5.13 -8.10 2.56
CA GLU A 117 5.13 -7.32 1.32
C GLU A 117 3.70 -7.22 0.74
N ILE A 118 3.27 -6.01 0.37
CA ILE A 118 1.92 -5.77 -0.22
C ILE A 118 1.70 -6.67 -1.45
N ARG A 119 2.74 -6.86 -2.28
CA ARG A 119 2.67 -7.67 -3.51
C ARG A 119 2.38 -9.15 -3.23
N GLU A 120 2.65 -9.62 -2.03
CA GLU A 120 2.44 -11.00 -1.60
C GLU A 120 1.12 -11.21 -0.84
N GLY A 121 0.24 -10.19 -0.81
CA GLY A 121 -1.03 -10.26 -0.08
C GLY A 121 -0.88 -10.12 1.44
N ALA A 122 0.12 -9.34 1.90
CA ALA A 122 0.36 -9.15 3.32
C ALA A 122 -0.84 -8.53 4.07
N ILE A 123 -1.60 -7.63 3.42
CA ILE A 123 -2.76 -6.99 4.04
C ILE A 123 -3.85 -8.02 4.34
N ASP A 124 -4.18 -8.89 3.39
CA ASP A 124 -5.21 -9.93 3.57
C ASP A 124 -4.84 -10.90 4.69
N ARG A 125 -3.55 -11.24 4.77
CA ARG A 125 -3.01 -12.07 5.85
C ARG A 125 -3.14 -11.39 7.21
N LEU A 126 -2.76 -10.11 7.31
CA LEU A 126 -2.90 -9.34 8.53
C LEU A 126 -4.36 -9.24 8.98
N VAL A 127 -5.29 -9.02 8.06
CA VAL A 127 -6.74 -8.98 8.35
C VAL A 127 -7.20 -10.31 8.95
N ASN A 128 -6.77 -11.45 8.39
CA ASN A 128 -7.12 -12.78 8.92
C ASN A 128 -6.54 -13.03 10.32
N ILE A 129 -5.29 -12.64 10.55
CA ILE A 129 -4.64 -12.72 11.87
C ILE A 129 -5.38 -11.83 12.87
N TYR A 130 -5.70 -10.60 12.48
CA TYR A 130 -6.44 -9.64 13.29
C TYR A 130 -7.79 -10.17 13.73
N LYS A 131 -8.59 -10.70 12.79
CA LYS A 131 -9.88 -11.32 13.13
C LYS A 131 -9.70 -12.39 14.21
N THR A 132 -8.68 -13.24 14.09
CA THR A 132 -8.37 -14.29 15.07
C THR A 132 -7.98 -13.72 16.44
N VAL A 133 -7.14 -12.68 16.46
CA VAL A 133 -6.66 -12.05 17.71
C VAL A 133 -7.78 -11.31 18.42
N VAL A 134 -8.66 -10.61 17.70
CA VAL A 134 -9.81 -9.90 18.27
C VAL A 134 -10.77 -10.87 18.94
N HIS A 135 -11.05 -12.03 18.32
CA HIS A 135 -11.88 -13.07 18.94
C HIS A 135 -11.27 -13.62 20.23
N LYS A 136 -9.94 -13.78 20.30
CA LYS A 136 -9.24 -14.29 21.48
C LYS A 136 -9.14 -13.26 22.61
N THR A 137 -8.89 -12.00 22.27
CA THR A 137 -8.56 -10.94 23.24
C THR A 137 -9.76 -10.07 23.64
N GLY A 138 -10.90 -10.22 22.95
CA GLY A 138 -12.14 -9.56 23.29
C GLY A 138 -12.12 -8.03 23.11
N GLY A 139 -11.30 -7.51 22.20
CA GLY A 139 -11.36 -6.09 21.83
C GLY A 139 -10.33 -5.65 20.79
N TYR A 140 -10.36 -4.35 20.49
CA TYR A 140 -9.58 -3.66 19.45
C TYR A 140 -8.09 -3.47 19.77
N LEU A 141 -7.25 -3.32 18.75
CA LEU A 141 -5.82 -3.05 18.87
C LEU A 141 -5.54 -1.63 19.34
N THR A 142 -6.35 -0.69 18.89
CA THR A 142 -6.15 0.74 19.10
C THR A 142 -7.34 1.38 19.79
N GLU A 143 -7.06 2.45 20.54
CA GLU A 143 -8.03 3.30 21.20
C GLU A 143 -7.60 4.76 21.11
N ASN A 144 -8.25 5.54 20.24
CA ASN A 144 -8.00 6.97 20.07
C ASN A 144 -6.51 7.31 19.89
N GLY A 145 -5.78 6.49 19.14
CA GLY A 145 -4.34 6.64 18.88
C GLY A 145 -3.42 5.95 19.90
N TYR A 146 -3.96 5.41 21.00
CA TYR A 146 -3.20 4.56 21.92
C TYR A 146 -3.25 3.10 21.48
N VAL A 147 -2.11 2.43 21.51
CA VAL A 147 -1.96 1.05 21.05
C VAL A 147 -1.91 0.10 22.24
N ASN A 148 -2.74 -0.94 22.22
CA ASN A 148 -2.64 -2.03 23.18
C ASN A 148 -1.53 -3.01 22.76
N LEU A 149 -0.37 -2.88 23.40
CA LEU A 149 0.82 -3.66 23.06
C LEU A 149 0.67 -5.16 23.28
N GLU A 150 -0.14 -5.61 24.24
CA GLU A 150 -0.38 -7.04 24.48
C GLU A 150 -1.10 -7.68 23.28
N ARG A 151 -2.09 -6.98 22.72
CA ARG A 151 -2.81 -7.44 21.53
C ARG A 151 -1.92 -7.40 20.29
N VAL A 152 -1.08 -6.37 20.16
CA VAL A 152 -0.10 -6.29 19.06
C VAL A 152 0.93 -7.42 19.15
N GLN A 153 1.40 -7.77 20.35
CA GLN A 153 2.29 -8.89 20.55
C GLN A 153 1.68 -10.20 20.04
N MET A 154 0.38 -10.42 20.28
CA MET A 154 -0.34 -11.60 19.76
C MET A 154 -0.37 -11.64 18.22
N ILE A 155 -0.53 -10.49 17.56
CA ILE A 155 -0.42 -10.39 16.10
C ILE A 155 1.00 -10.71 15.65
N MET A 156 2.01 -10.14 16.30
CA MET A 156 3.41 -10.35 15.93
C MET A 156 3.84 -11.81 16.10
N LEU A 157 3.38 -12.49 17.15
CA LEU A 157 3.60 -13.92 17.33
C LEU A 157 2.97 -14.74 16.19
N ALA A 158 1.72 -14.45 15.83
CA ALA A 158 1.04 -15.12 14.74
C ALA A 158 1.69 -14.86 13.36
N VAL A 159 2.24 -13.66 13.14
CA VAL A 159 3.03 -13.34 11.95
C VAL A 159 4.35 -14.14 11.95
N GLY A 160 5.02 -14.23 13.10
CA GLY A 160 6.26 -15.01 13.24
C GLY A 160 6.08 -16.50 12.95
N GLU A 161 4.94 -17.10 13.30
CA GLU A 161 4.64 -18.51 12.98
C GLU A 161 4.55 -18.79 11.47
N VAL A 162 4.13 -17.79 10.67
CA VAL A 162 3.96 -17.94 9.22
C VAL A 162 5.14 -17.40 8.42
N GLU A 163 6.07 -16.68 9.05
CA GLU A 163 7.20 -15.99 8.41
C GLU A 163 8.11 -16.94 7.63
N ASP A 164 8.49 -18.08 8.20
CA ASP A 164 9.34 -19.08 7.53
C ASP A 164 8.71 -19.58 6.22
N ASN A 165 7.40 -19.78 6.21
CA ASN A 165 6.68 -20.23 5.02
C ASN A 165 6.61 -19.14 3.95
N ILE A 166 6.57 -17.86 4.34
CA ILE A 166 6.62 -16.74 3.41
C ILE A 166 7.96 -16.72 2.69
N PHE A 167 9.07 -16.82 3.44
CA PHE A 167 10.40 -16.77 2.84
C PHE A 167 10.68 -17.93 1.90
N LYS A 168 10.24 -19.15 2.25
CA LYS A 168 10.34 -20.31 1.36
C LYS A 168 9.57 -20.08 0.07
N LYS A 169 8.32 -19.66 0.16
CA LYS A 169 7.47 -19.40 -1.01
C LYS A 169 8.05 -18.30 -1.91
N ARG A 170 8.53 -17.20 -1.33
CA ARG A 170 9.18 -16.10 -2.06
C ARG A 170 10.38 -16.59 -2.86
N LYS A 171 11.24 -17.41 -2.24
CA LYS A 171 12.40 -17.99 -2.91
C LYS A 171 11.98 -18.88 -4.08
N ASP A 172 10.98 -19.74 -3.88
CA ASP A 172 10.48 -20.63 -4.94
C ASP A 172 9.88 -19.83 -6.11
N ASP A 173 9.12 -18.77 -5.82
CA ASP A 173 8.54 -17.88 -6.82
C ASP A 173 9.63 -17.13 -7.62
N GLU A 174 10.68 -16.65 -6.96
CA GLU A 174 11.85 -16.06 -7.61
C GLU A 174 12.60 -17.05 -8.51
N GLU A 175 12.80 -18.29 -8.06
CA GLU A 175 13.45 -19.33 -8.86
C GLU A 175 12.61 -19.69 -10.09
N ASN A 176 11.29 -19.82 -9.91
CA ASN A 176 10.36 -20.10 -11.01
C ASN A 176 10.34 -18.96 -12.03
N PHE A 177 10.38 -17.71 -11.58
CA PHE A 177 10.46 -16.55 -12.45
C PHE A 177 11.76 -16.53 -13.27
N LYS A 178 12.91 -16.80 -12.62
CA LYS A 178 14.21 -16.92 -13.31
C LYS A 178 14.23 -18.04 -14.35
N ARG A 179 13.52 -19.16 -14.11
CA ARG A 179 13.40 -20.25 -15.08
C ARG A 179 12.55 -19.88 -16.29
N ARG A 180 11.52 -19.03 -16.12
CA ARG A 180 10.64 -18.57 -17.22
C ARG A 180 11.28 -17.48 -18.10
N GLN A 181 12.29 -16.77 -17.58
CA GLN A 181 13.02 -15.73 -18.32
C GLN A 181 14.25 -16.26 -19.09
N LYS A 182 14.60 -17.54 -18.93
CA LYS A 182 15.59 -18.23 -19.76
C LYS A 182 14.90 -18.94 -20.91
#